data_AF-A0A7U9XFE6-F1
#
_entry.id   AF-A0A7U9XFE6-F1
#
_cell.length_a   1.000
_cell.length_b   1.000
_cell.length_c   1.000
_cell.angle_alpha   90.00
_cell.angle_beta   90.00
_cell.angle_gamma   90.00
#
_symmetry.space_group_name_H-M   'P 1'
#
loop_
_entity.id
_entity.type
_entity.pdbx_description
1 polymer ?
#
loop_
_entity_poly.entity_id
_entity_poly.type
_entity_poly.pdbx_seq_one_letter_code
_entity_poly.pdbx_strand_id
1 'polypeptide(L)'
;MDRETIIQNIMANYGKYGITQDMVEEVIDAGIEGGMSYDLIYLDICRRISEITGEEFACTSSDMARAFNVSDDEMDKIIKEAREELIEAGENPDEYFREVPVQRFMM
;
A
#
# COMPACT_ATOMS: atom_id res chain seq x y z
N MET A 1 -2.99 -10.39 5.54
CA MET A 1 -1.60 -10.79 5.87
C MET A 1 -1.47 -11.11 7.36
N ASP A 2 -0.34 -11.67 7.82
CA ASP A 2 -0.01 -11.86 9.23
C ASP A 2 1.30 -11.15 9.62
N ARG A 3 1.57 -11.07 10.93
CA ARG A 3 2.74 -10.38 11.51
C ARG A 3 4.06 -10.87 10.94
N GLU A 4 4.23 -12.19 10.84
CA GLU A 4 5.49 -12.79 10.37
C GLU A 4 5.75 -12.45 8.90
N THR A 5 4.71 -12.49 8.07
CA THR A 5 4.80 -12.13 6.65
C THR A 5 5.23 -10.67 6.47
N ILE A 6 4.69 -9.75 7.28
CA ILE A 6 5.10 -8.32 7.23
C ILE A 6 6.59 -8.20 7.55
N ILE A 7 7.04 -8.77 8.67
CA ILE A 7 8.43 -8.68 9.10
C ILE A 7 9.35 -9.25 8.02
N GLN A 8 9.05 -10.45 7.51
CA GLN A 8 9.85 -11.08 6.46
C GLN A 8 9.94 -10.21 5.20
N ASN A 9 8.80 -9.67 4.73
CA ASN A 9 8.77 -8.83 3.53
C ASN A 9 9.54 -7.52 3.73
N ILE A 10 9.38 -6.86 4.88
CA ILE A 10 10.08 -5.59 5.14
C ILE A 10 11.58 -5.81 5.28
N MET A 11 12.00 -6.83 6.03
CA MET A 11 13.42 -7.13 6.19
C MET A 11 14.08 -7.53 4.87
N ALA A 12 13.39 -8.30 4.03
CA ALA A 12 13.91 -8.72 2.72
C ALA A 12 14.08 -7.55 1.74
N ASN A 13 13.12 -6.62 1.69
CA ASN A 13 13.12 -5.54 0.70
C ASN A 13 13.81 -4.26 1.19
N TYR A 14 13.70 -3.96 2.48
CA TYR A 14 14.07 -2.66 3.04
C TYR A 14 15.11 -2.73 4.18
N GLY A 15 15.52 -3.92 4.63
CA GLY A 15 16.56 -4.07 5.65
C GLY A 15 17.89 -3.39 5.27
N LYS A 16 18.17 -3.27 3.97
CA LYS A 16 19.35 -2.53 3.44
C LYS A 16 19.39 -1.05 3.83
N TYR A 17 18.27 -0.47 4.25
CA TYR A 17 18.16 0.93 4.69
C TYR A 17 18.41 1.13 6.19
N GLY A 18 18.89 0.10 6.90
CA GLY A 18 19.10 0.16 8.34
C GLY A 18 17.82 -0.05 9.17
N ILE A 19 16.75 -0.52 8.53
CA ILE A 19 15.53 -0.94 9.21
C ILE A 19 15.81 -2.23 9.97
N THR A 20 15.50 -2.23 11.27
CA THR A 20 15.62 -3.41 12.12
C THR A 20 14.27 -4.06 12.33
N GLN A 21 14.29 -5.35 12.69
CA GLN A 21 13.07 -6.07 13.05
C GLN A 21 12.32 -5.38 14.19
N ASP A 22 13.02 -4.93 15.23
CA ASP A 22 12.41 -4.24 16.38
C ASP A 22 11.62 -3.00 15.95
N MET A 23 12.14 -2.19 15.02
CA MET A 23 11.42 -1.02 14.48
C MET A 23 10.14 -1.42 13.74
N VAL A 24 10.17 -2.52 12.98
CA VAL A 24 9.00 -3.02 12.26
C VAL A 24 7.95 -3.53 13.24
N GLU A 25 8.38 -4.25 14.27
CA GLU A 25 7.51 -4.77 15.32
C GLU A 25 6.81 -3.64 16.09
N GLU A 26 7.52 -2.56 16.45
CA GLU A 26 6.94 -1.38 17.11
C GLU A 26 5.85 -0.74 16.24
N VAL A 27 6.06 -0.61 14.93
CA VAL A 27 5.05 -0.04 14.02
C VAL A 27 3.85 -0.97 13.87
N ILE A 28 4.06 -2.29 13.83
CA ILE A 28 2.96 -3.27 13.80
C ILE A 28 2.12 -3.14 15.06
N ASP A 29 2.74 -3.12 16.23
CA ASP A 29 2.04 -3.07 17.50
C ASP A 29 1.22 -1.77 17.62
N ALA A 30 1.82 -0.62 17.29
CA ALA A 30 1.11 0.67 17.24
C ALA A 30 -0.05 0.67 16.24
N GLY A 31 0.12 -0.01 15.10
CA GLY A 31 -0.93 -0.11 14.09
C GLY A 31 -2.12 -0.95 14.53
N ILE A 32 -1.86 -2.06 15.22
CA ILE A 32 -2.89 -2.91 15.80
C ILE A 32 -3.65 -2.16 16.90
N GLU A 33 -2.94 -1.43 17.77
CA GLU A 33 -3.56 -0.59 18.79
C GLU A 33 -4.46 0.51 18.17
N GLY A 34 -4.09 1.02 17.00
CA GLY A 34 -4.89 1.94 16.21
C GLY A 34 -6.05 1.31 15.44
N GLY A 35 -6.24 -0.01 15.52
CA GLY A 35 -7.31 -0.74 14.83
C GLY A 35 -7.05 -0.97 13.33
N MET A 36 -5.80 -0.83 12.87
CA MET A 36 -5.45 -1.07 11.47
C MET A 36 -5.35 -2.57 11.17
N SER A 37 -5.69 -2.95 9.93
CA SER A 37 -5.47 -4.29 9.42
C SER A 37 -3.98 -4.53 9.14
N TYR A 38 -3.53 -5.78 9.17
CA TYR A 38 -2.14 -6.13 8.80
C TYR A 38 -1.77 -5.66 7.38
N ASP A 39 -2.72 -5.77 6.43
CA ASP A 39 -2.52 -5.29 5.07
C ASP A 39 -2.30 -3.76 5.05
N LEU A 40 -3.09 -2.99 5.80
CA LEU A 40 -2.93 -1.53 5.90
C LEU A 40 -1.61 -1.14 6.57
N ILE A 41 -1.24 -1.83 7.65
CA ILE A 41 0.05 -1.61 8.34
C ILE A 41 1.22 -1.83 7.39
N TYR A 42 1.19 -2.92 6.61
CA TYR A 42 2.22 -3.21 5.62
C TYR A 42 2.36 -2.09 4.58
N LEU A 43 1.23 -1.64 4.02
CA LEU A 43 1.22 -0.56 3.01
C LEU A 43 1.74 0.76 3.60
N ASP A 44 1.37 1.11 4.84
CA ASP A 44 1.84 2.33 5.50
C ASP A 44 3.36 2.29 5.77
N ILE A 45 3.90 1.14 6.20
CA ILE A 45 5.35 0.97 6.36
C ILE A 45 6.06 1.20 5.03
N CYS A 46 5.62 0.54 3.95
CA CYS A 46 6.22 0.69 2.63
C CYS A 46 6.15 2.14 2.12
N ARG A 47 5.01 2.83 2.31
CA ARG A 47 4.84 4.24 1.97
C ARG A 47 5.83 5.14 2.73
N ARG A 48 5.96 4.96 4.05
CA ARG A 48 6.89 5.76 4.85
C ARG A 48 8.34 5.53 4.45
N ILE A 49 8.71 4.29 4.15
CA ILE A 49 10.07 3.98 3.68
C ILE A 49 10.32 4.66 2.34
N SER A 50 9.37 4.56 1.40
CA SER A 50 9.42 5.24 0.10
C SER A 50 9.62 6.75 0.24
N GLU A 51 8.91 7.39 1.17
CA GLU A 51 9.07 8.84 1.45
C GLU A 51 10.47 9.18 1.98
N ILE A 52 11.06 8.31 2.81
CA ILE A 52 12.38 8.52 3.41
C ILE A 52 13.51 8.25 2.40
N THR A 53 13.39 7.20 1.59
CA THR A 53 14.43 6.76 0.65
C THR A 53 14.34 7.45 -0.71
N GLY A 54 13.17 8.02 -1.04
CA GLY A 54 12.85 8.52 -2.37
C GLY A 54 12.62 7.42 -3.40
N GLU A 55 12.55 6.15 -2.99
CA GLU A 55 12.17 5.05 -3.88
C GLU A 55 10.66 5.07 -4.13
N GLU A 56 10.24 4.81 -5.36
CA GLU A 56 8.81 4.74 -5.70
C GLU A 56 8.18 3.48 -5.08
N PHE A 57 7.06 3.67 -4.38
CA PHE A 57 6.20 2.58 -3.90
C PHE A 57 4.87 2.59 -4.65
N ALA A 58 4.47 1.42 -5.12
CA ALA A 58 3.18 1.19 -5.76
C ALA A 58 2.51 -0.05 -5.16
N CYS A 59 1.18 -0.03 -5.09
CA CYS A 59 0.36 -1.17 -4.72
C CYS A 59 -0.81 -1.30 -5.70
N THR A 60 -1.46 -2.46 -5.73
CA THR A 60 -2.63 -2.67 -6.60
C THR A 60 -3.90 -2.14 -5.94
N SER A 61 -4.93 -1.83 -6.75
CA SER A 61 -6.26 -1.48 -6.22
C SER A 61 -6.82 -2.60 -5.34
N SER A 62 -6.58 -3.87 -5.68
CA SER A 62 -6.98 -5.00 -4.85
C SER A 62 -6.24 -5.06 -3.51
N ASP A 63 -4.96 -4.68 -3.43
CA ASP A 63 -4.25 -4.59 -2.16
C ASP A 63 -4.87 -3.52 -1.25
N MET A 64 -5.24 -2.38 -1.83
CA MET A 64 -5.97 -1.33 -1.12
C MET A 64 -7.35 -1.81 -0.68
N ALA A 65 -8.10 -2.50 -1.54
CA ALA A 65 -9.42 -3.03 -1.20
C ALA A 65 -9.36 -3.96 0.02
N ARG A 66 -8.36 -4.87 0.07
CA ARG A 66 -8.11 -5.71 1.25
C ARG A 66 -7.75 -4.89 2.48
N ALA A 67 -6.86 -3.90 2.34
CA ALA A 67 -6.41 -3.06 3.44
C ALA A 67 -7.56 -2.31 4.12
N PHE A 68 -8.49 -1.79 3.32
CA PHE A 68 -9.68 -1.07 3.78
C PHE A 68 -10.91 -1.96 4.04
N ASN A 69 -10.80 -3.28 3.82
CA ASN A 69 -11.89 -4.23 3.97
C ASN A 69 -13.13 -3.87 3.13
N VAL A 70 -12.91 -3.46 1.88
CA VAL A 70 -13.95 -3.17 0.88
C VAL A 70 -13.83 -4.13 -0.30
N SER A 71 -14.86 -4.17 -1.16
CA SER A 71 -14.80 -4.96 -2.39
C SER A 71 -13.92 -4.29 -3.45
N ASP A 72 -13.38 -5.07 -4.39
CA ASP A 72 -12.65 -4.53 -5.55
C ASP A 72 -13.53 -3.53 -6.34
N ASP A 73 -14.82 -3.85 -6.55
CA ASP A 73 -15.78 -2.98 -7.24
C ASP A 73 -16.00 -1.64 -6.51
N GLU A 74 -15.93 -1.66 -5.17
CA GLU A 74 -16.06 -0.46 -4.35
C GLU A 74 -14.79 0.37 -4.37
N MET A 75 -13.62 -0.27 -4.32
CA MET A 75 -12.35 0.41 -4.49
C MET A 75 -12.24 1.06 -5.88
N ASP A 76 -12.70 0.39 -6.93
CA ASP A 76 -12.73 0.96 -8.28
C ASP A 76 -13.64 2.19 -8.39
N LYS A 77 -14.73 2.25 -7.61
CA LYS A 77 -15.57 3.46 -7.52
C LYS A 77 -14.84 4.59 -6.80
N ILE A 78 -14.22 4.29 -5.66
CA ILE A 78 -13.42 5.26 -4.89
C ILE A 78 -12.31 5.86 -5.78
N ILE A 79 -11.62 5.03 -6.56
CA ILE A 79 -10.58 5.48 -7.49
C ILE A 79 -11.18 6.40 -8.56
N LYS A 80 -12.34 6.07 -9.14
CA LYS A 80 -12.99 6.94 -10.15
C LYS A 80 -13.36 8.29 -9.57
N GLU A 81 -13.96 8.32 -8.39
CA GLU A 81 -14.32 9.56 -7.68
C GLU A 81 -13.07 10.40 -7.40
N ALA A 82 -12.01 9.78 -6.87
CA ALA A 82 -10.73 10.47 -6.61
C ALA A 82 -10.09 11.03 -7.91
N ARG A 83 -10.20 10.30 -9.03
CA ARG A 83 -9.71 10.79 -10.33
C ARG A 83 -10.47 12.02 -10.80
N GLU A 84 -11.79 12.06 -10.62
CA GLU A 84 -12.62 13.24 -10.94
C GLU A 84 -12.23 14.45 -10.07
N GLU A 85 -12.06 14.25 -8.76
CA GLU A 85 -11.63 15.30 -7.83
C GLU A 85 -10.26 15.90 -8.21
N LEU A 86 -9.30 15.06 -8.61
CA LEU A 86 -7.98 15.50 -9.06
C LEU A 86 -8.08 16.35 -10.33
N ILE A 87 -8.92 15.95 -11.29
CA ILE A 87 -9.16 16.72 -12.52
C ILE A 87 -9.79 18.09 -12.19
N GLU A 88 -10.75 18.13 -11.26
CA GLU A 88 -11.38 19.37 -10.80
C GLU A 88 -10.39 20.30 -10.09
N ALA A 89 -9.43 19.75 -9.35
CA ALA A 89 -8.34 20.48 -8.72
C ALA A 89 -7.27 20.96 -9.72
N GLY A 90 -7.33 20.53 -10.98
CA GLY A 90 -6.34 20.84 -12.01
C GLY A 90 -5.09 19.96 -11.96
N GLU A 91 -5.14 18.84 -11.24
CA GLU A 91 -4.08 17.83 -11.17
C GLU A 91 -4.25 16.72 -12.22
N ASN A 92 -3.17 15.99 -12.51
CA ASN A 92 -3.21 14.86 -13.43
C ASN A 92 -3.42 13.54 -12.64
N PRO A 93 -4.59 12.89 -12.75
CA PRO A 93 -4.85 11.66 -12.01
C PRO A 93 -3.94 10.48 -12.39
N ASP A 94 -3.31 10.50 -13.57
CA ASP A 94 -2.41 9.43 -14.02
C ASP A 94 -1.08 9.41 -13.26
N GLU A 95 -0.75 10.49 -12.54
CA GLU A 95 0.41 10.53 -11.64
C GLU A 95 0.18 9.64 -10.40
N TYR A 96 -1.08 9.49 -9.98
CA TYR A 96 -1.49 8.75 -8.79
C TYR A 96 -2.05 7.36 -9.11
N PHE A 97 -2.79 7.23 -10.22
CA PHE A 97 -3.48 6.02 -10.61
C PHE A 97 -3.07 5.58 -12.01
N ARG A 98 -2.35 4.47 -12.11
CA ARG A 98 -1.84 3.95 -13.39
C ARG A 98 -2.55 2.67 -13.78
N GLU A 99 -3.13 2.65 -14.98
CA GLU A 99 -3.63 1.42 -15.58
C GLU A 99 -2.46 0.57 -16.08
N VAL A 100 -2.32 -0.63 -15.56
CA VAL A 100 -1.32 -1.61 -15.99
C VAL A 100 -2.03 -2.76 -16.73
N PRO A 101 -1.66 -3.05 -17.99
CA PRO A 101 -2.28 -4.13 -18.73
C PRO A 101 -1.95 -5.48 -18.07
N VAL A 102 -2.96 -6.13 -17.51
CA VAL A 102 -2.80 -7.44 -16.88
C VAL A 102 -2.81 -8.50 -17.99
N GLN A 103 -1.64 -9.07 -18.30
CA GLN A 103 -1.58 -10.30 -19.10
C GLN A 103 -2.01 -11.48 -18.22
N ARG A 104 -3.33 -11.74 -18.17
CA ARG A 104 -3.82 -13.00 -17.63
C ARG A 104 -3.51 -14.09 -18.65
N PHE A 105 -2.49 -14.91 -18.37
CA PHE A 105 -2.34 -16.19 -19.05
C PHE A 105 -3.58 -17.03 -18.69
N MET A 106 -4.55 -17.12 -19.62
CA MET A 106 -5.58 -18.15 -19.55
C MET A 106 -4.87 -19.49 -19.73
N MET A 107 -4.76 -20.26 -18.65
CA MET A 107 -4.47 -21.70 -18.70
C MET A 107 -5.74 -22.49 -19.06
#